data_AF-A0A3N5JE79-F1
#
_entry.id   AF-A0A3N5JE79-F1
#
_cell.length_a   1.000
_cell.length_b   1.000
_cell.length_c   1.000
_cell.angle_alpha   90.00
_cell.angle_beta   90.00
_cell.angle_gamma   90.00
#
_symmetry.space_group_name_H-M   'P 1'
#
loop_
_entity.id
_entity.type
_entity.pdbx_description
1 polymer ?
#
loop_
_entity_poly.entity_id
_entity_poly.type
_entity_poly.pdbx_seq_one_letter_code
_entity_poly.pdbx_strand_id
1 'polypeptide(L)'
;MNRILVGAIVVCVLSAVPAWARQDADGCKDHPVFTRFPNMRIADCHSSQFDMRGFPVGPSVLDQEKPTKTIEVEGAVQWISYEPNEGSTPASGLQIMRNFENAAKKAGGTIEGQWPGWCKANYDPERMPNMGNGCMSYALTMKFVKGANETWAFFMASQDEGSYVLTVTQREAMKQDVSVNEIADQLTKDGFITLSVNFDTGKSTITPDSAKTLDDAAGALKVAASLNVEVGGH
;
A
#
# COMPACT_ATOMS: atom_id res chain seq x y z
N MET A 1 -74.21 27.92 -14.41
CA MET A 1 -73.82 28.57 -13.14
C MET A 1 -72.71 27.73 -12.50
N ASN A 2 -71.55 28.37 -12.35
CA ASN A 2 -70.25 28.01 -11.78
C ASN A 2 -69.88 26.56 -11.43
N ARG A 3 -68.88 26.04 -12.17
CA ARG A 3 -67.99 24.95 -11.77
C ARG A 3 -66.85 25.56 -10.94
N ILE A 4 -66.73 25.19 -9.67
CA ILE A 4 -65.60 25.60 -8.82
C ILE A 4 -64.57 24.46 -8.84
N LEU A 5 -63.46 24.65 -9.56
CA LEU A 5 -62.27 23.82 -9.41
C LEU A 5 -61.50 24.31 -8.19
N VAL A 6 -61.40 23.47 -7.16
CA VAL A 6 -60.47 23.67 -6.04
C VAL A 6 -59.13 23.06 -6.46
N GLY A 7 -58.19 23.92 -6.86
CA GLY A 7 -56.82 23.52 -7.17
C GLY A 7 -56.04 23.27 -5.88
N ALA A 8 -55.58 22.04 -5.69
CA ALA A 8 -54.65 21.69 -4.62
C ALA A 8 -53.25 22.19 -4.97
N ILE A 9 -52.77 23.22 -4.28
CA ILE A 9 -51.38 23.67 -4.32
C ILE A 9 -50.56 22.69 -3.49
N VAL A 10 -49.82 21.82 -4.16
CA VAL A 10 -48.78 20.98 -3.54
C VAL A 10 -47.55 21.86 -3.34
N VAL A 11 -47.31 22.27 -2.09
CA VAL A 11 -46.09 22.96 -1.68
C VAL A 11 -44.96 21.91 -1.63
N CYS A 12 -44.11 21.89 -2.64
CA CYS A 12 -42.84 21.17 -2.60
C CYS A 12 -41.92 21.82 -1.57
N VAL A 13 -41.87 21.25 -0.37
CA VAL A 13 -40.82 21.53 0.61
C VAL A 13 -39.51 21.01 0.03
N LEU A 14 -38.71 21.92 -0.54
CA LEU A 14 -37.30 21.68 -0.83
C LEU A 14 -36.61 21.43 0.52
N SER A 15 -36.50 20.16 0.90
CA SER A 15 -35.62 19.73 1.97
C SER A 15 -34.19 20.07 1.55
N ALA A 16 -33.70 21.21 2.02
CA ALA A 16 -32.28 21.54 1.99
C ALA A 16 -31.56 20.42 2.74
N VAL A 17 -30.91 19.53 1.99
CA VAL A 17 -30.04 18.52 2.56
C VAL A 17 -28.94 19.30 3.29
N PRO A 18 -28.79 19.17 4.61
CA PRO A 18 -27.67 19.79 5.30
C PRO A 18 -26.40 19.25 4.64
N ALA A 19 -25.51 20.15 4.20
CA ALA A 19 -24.19 19.80 3.70
C ALA A 19 -23.40 19.17 4.84
N TRP A 20 -23.58 17.88 5.04
CA TRP A 20 -22.76 17.10 5.94
C TRP A 20 -21.38 17.04 5.30
N ALA A 21 -20.39 17.56 6.02
CA ALA A 21 -18.99 17.31 5.71
C ALA A 21 -18.85 15.82 5.36
N ARG A 22 -18.40 15.54 4.14
CA ARG A 22 -18.26 14.17 3.65
C ARG A 22 -17.47 13.37 4.69
N GLN A 23 -18.02 12.25 5.12
CA GLN A 23 -17.32 11.34 6.03
C GLN A 23 -16.14 10.68 5.29
N ASP A 24 -15.25 10.04 6.05
CA ASP A 24 -14.19 9.22 5.47
C ASP A 24 -14.81 8.15 4.54
N ALA A 25 -14.09 7.81 3.48
CA ALA A 25 -14.47 6.71 2.59
C ALA A 25 -14.74 5.41 3.38
N ASP A 26 -15.79 4.69 3.00
CA ASP A 26 -16.27 3.52 3.74
C ASP A 26 -15.16 2.47 3.92
N GLY A 27 -14.95 2.03 5.16
CA GLY A 27 -13.94 1.03 5.51
C GLY A 27 -12.51 1.58 5.63
N CYS A 28 -12.27 2.84 5.27
CA CYS A 28 -10.95 3.46 5.38
C CYS A 28 -10.62 3.92 6.80
N LYS A 29 -9.35 3.80 7.15
CA LYS A 29 -8.79 4.19 8.46
C LYS A 29 -7.38 4.75 8.28
N ASP A 30 -7.00 5.65 9.17
CA ASP A 30 -5.62 6.14 9.23
C ASP A 30 -4.62 4.99 9.48
N HIS A 31 -3.41 5.16 8.97
CA HIS A 31 -2.31 4.28 9.29
C HIS A 31 -1.85 4.53 10.75
N PRO A 32 -1.63 3.50 11.59
CA PRO A 32 -1.35 3.67 13.03
C PRO A 32 -0.09 4.49 13.37
N VAL A 33 0.85 4.61 12.42
CA VAL A 33 2.08 5.41 12.56
C VAL A 33 1.84 6.91 12.38
N PHE A 34 0.80 7.31 11.65
CA PHE A 34 0.57 8.70 11.28
C PHE A 34 -0.78 9.19 11.78
N THR A 35 -0.77 10.32 12.47
CA THR A 35 -1.98 11.13 12.62
C THR A 35 -2.17 11.95 11.35
N ARG A 36 -3.37 11.95 10.78
CA ARG A 36 -3.69 12.83 9.65
C ARG A 36 -3.56 14.31 10.00
N PHE A 37 -3.39 15.14 8.99
CA PHE A 37 -3.39 16.58 9.17
C PHE A 37 -4.79 17.06 9.63
N PRO A 38 -4.90 18.10 10.49
CA PRO A 38 -6.20 18.59 10.95
C PRO A 38 -7.14 19.02 9.80
N ASN A 39 -8.45 18.88 10.02
CA ASN A 39 -9.51 19.23 9.07
C ASN A 39 -9.45 18.46 7.73
N MET A 40 -8.95 17.23 7.77
CA MET A 40 -8.91 16.32 6.63
C MET A 40 -9.83 15.12 6.81
N ARG A 41 -10.35 14.63 5.69
CA ARG A 41 -11.04 13.34 5.57
C ARG A 41 -10.27 12.40 4.65
N ILE A 42 -10.43 11.10 4.85
CA ILE A 42 -9.94 10.09 3.92
C ILE A 42 -10.86 10.06 2.71
N ALA A 43 -10.33 10.40 1.54
CA ALA A 43 -11.07 10.36 0.28
C ALA A 43 -11.09 8.97 -0.33
N ASP A 44 -10.02 8.19 -0.16
CA ASP A 44 -9.91 6.81 -0.64
C ASP A 44 -8.74 6.09 0.06
N CYS A 45 -8.78 4.75 0.07
CA CYS A 45 -7.68 3.94 0.59
C CYS A 45 -7.62 2.55 -0.06
N HIS A 46 -6.40 2.02 -0.17
CA HIS A 46 -6.14 0.67 -0.65
C HIS A 46 -5.11 -0.02 0.26
N SER A 47 -5.21 -1.33 0.38
CA SER A 47 -4.22 -2.11 1.12
C SER A 47 -3.94 -3.44 0.44
N SER A 48 -2.69 -3.91 0.56
CA SER A 48 -2.27 -5.26 0.21
C SER A 48 -1.49 -5.86 1.38
N GLN A 49 -1.70 -7.15 1.65
CA GLN A 49 -0.94 -7.87 2.68
C GLN A 49 0.52 -8.07 2.27
N PHE A 50 0.79 -8.16 0.97
CA PHE A 50 2.15 -8.27 0.43
C PHE A 50 2.20 -7.71 -0.99
N ASP A 51 3.00 -6.68 -1.22
CA ASP A 51 3.24 -6.04 -2.52
C ASP A 51 4.60 -5.30 -2.46
N MET A 52 5.04 -4.72 -3.57
CA MET A 52 6.29 -3.96 -3.68
C MET A 52 6.00 -2.49 -4.00
N ARG A 53 6.73 -1.57 -3.34
CA ARG A 53 6.75 -0.15 -3.71
C ARG A 53 8.18 0.35 -3.85
N GLY A 54 8.42 1.14 -4.89
CA GLY A 54 9.65 1.88 -5.09
C GLY A 54 9.57 3.25 -4.40
N PHE A 55 10.34 3.43 -3.35
CA PHE A 55 10.42 4.70 -2.62
C PHE A 55 11.54 5.55 -3.18
N PRO A 56 11.27 6.77 -3.69
CA PRO A 56 12.35 7.63 -4.16
C PRO A 56 13.23 8.06 -2.99
N VAL A 57 14.53 8.24 -3.23
CA VAL A 57 15.53 8.64 -2.22
C VAL A 57 16.59 9.54 -2.83
N GLY A 58 17.25 10.32 -1.98
CA GLY A 58 18.31 11.24 -2.35
C GLY A 58 17.80 12.55 -2.96
N PRO A 59 18.68 13.31 -3.63
CA PRO A 59 18.33 14.60 -4.22
C PRO A 59 17.38 14.43 -5.41
N SER A 60 16.58 15.48 -5.67
CA SER A 60 15.79 15.57 -6.90
C SER A 60 16.69 15.53 -8.13
N VAL A 61 16.35 14.66 -9.08
CA VAL A 61 16.86 14.76 -10.43
C VAL A 61 15.66 15.07 -11.32
N LEU A 62 15.45 16.35 -11.61
CA LEU A 62 14.42 16.83 -12.54
C LEU A 62 14.89 16.69 -14.01
N ASP A 63 15.54 15.58 -14.31
CA ASP A 63 16.07 15.23 -15.63
C ASP A 63 15.38 13.94 -16.10
N GLN A 64 14.72 13.98 -17.25
CA GLN A 64 14.02 12.81 -17.79
C GLN A 64 14.99 11.70 -18.21
N GLU A 65 16.26 12.03 -18.47
CA GLU A 65 17.28 11.05 -18.81
C GLU A 65 17.88 10.38 -17.56
N LYS A 66 17.64 10.92 -16.37
CA LYS A 66 18.18 10.43 -15.09
C LYS A 66 17.08 10.39 -14.03
N PRO A 67 16.30 9.30 -13.92
CA PRO A 67 15.24 9.21 -12.94
C PRO A 67 15.79 9.31 -11.51
N THR A 68 14.96 9.85 -10.61
CA THR A 68 15.29 9.86 -9.17
C THR A 68 15.48 8.42 -8.70
N LYS A 69 16.57 8.18 -7.95
CA LYS A 69 16.88 6.85 -7.41
C LYS A 69 15.72 6.36 -6.54
N THR A 70 15.34 5.09 -6.70
CA THR A 70 14.35 4.43 -5.85
C THR A 70 14.97 3.30 -5.04
N ILE A 71 14.38 3.00 -3.88
CA ILE A 71 14.62 1.80 -3.09
C ILE A 71 13.33 0.98 -3.09
N GLU A 72 13.42 -0.27 -3.54
CA GLU A 72 12.30 -1.20 -3.50
C GLU A 72 12.13 -1.79 -2.10
N VAL A 73 10.88 -1.83 -1.66
CA VAL A 73 10.47 -2.37 -0.37
C VAL A 73 9.28 -3.27 -0.62
N GLU A 74 9.43 -4.53 -0.21
CA GLU A 74 8.38 -5.54 -0.26
C GLU A 74 7.78 -5.74 1.14
N GLY A 75 6.47 -5.97 1.19
CA GLY A 75 5.74 -6.27 2.42
C GLY A 75 4.32 -5.71 2.39
N ALA A 76 3.71 -5.51 3.56
CA ALA A 76 2.36 -4.96 3.65
C ALA A 76 2.34 -3.51 3.17
N VAL A 77 1.44 -3.18 2.25
CA VAL A 77 1.30 -1.85 1.64
C VAL A 77 -0.05 -1.24 2.01
N GLN A 78 -0.06 0.02 2.44
CA GLN A 78 -1.25 0.83 2.58
C GLN A 78 -1.09 2.14 1.78
N TRP A 79 -2.10 2.48 1.00
CA TRP A 79 -2.22 3.75 0.30
C TRP A 79 -3.45 4.48 0.82
N ILE A 80 -3.32 5.77 1.16
CA ILE A 80 -4.42 6.58 1.69
C ILE A 80 -4.36 7.97 1.06
N SER A 81 -5.49 8.42 0.51
CA SER A 81 -5.68 9.80 0.02
C SER A 81 -6.49 10.61 1.01
N TYR A 82 -6.03 11.83 1.28
CA TYR A 82 -6.67 12.79 2.17
C TYR A 82 -7.05 14.05 1.41
N GLU A 83 -8.26 14.54 1.68
CA GLU A 83 -8.79 15.78 1.13
C GLU A 83 -9.22 16.71 2.28
N PRO A 84 -9.14 18.04 2.10
CA PRO A 84 -9.71 18.98 3.06
C PRO A 84 -11.21 18.76 3.24
N ASN A 85 -11.67 18.96 4.47
CA ASN A 85 -13.09 19.02 4.76
C ASN A 85 -13.73 20.21 4.05
N GLU A 86 -14.97 20.03 3.60
CA GLU A 86 -15.73 21.09 2.96
C GLU A 86 -15.85 22.31 3.89
N GLY A 87 -15.64 23.52 3.33
CA GLY A 87 -15.66 24.78 4.08
C GLY A 87 -14.42 25.05 4.96
N SER A 88 -13.43 24.15 4.98
CA SER A 88 -12.15 24.41 5.64
C SER A 88 -11.23 25.27 4.77
N THR A 89 -10.30 26.00 5.41
CA THR A 89 -9.19 26.65 4.70
C THR A 89 -8.06 25.64 4.55
N PRO A 90 -7.72 25.19 3.33
CA PRO A 90 -6.68 24.18 3.14
C PRO A 90 -5.31 24.70 3.56
N ALA A 91 -4.56 23.88 4.28
CA ALA A 91 -3.15 24.16 4.53
C ALA A 91 -2.34 24.01 3.23
N SER A 92 -1.25 24.76 3.11
CA SER A 92 -0.34 24.60 1.96
C SER A 92 0.34 23.24 1.99
N GLY A 93 0.64 22.68 0.81
CA GLY A 93 1.40 21.43 0.71
C GLY A 93 2.76 21.50 1.43
N LEU A 94 3.41 22.67 1.44
CA LEU A 94 4.63 22.90 2.22
C LEU A 94 4.41 22.73 3.72
N GLN A 95 3.35 23.36 4.26
CA GLN A 95 3.01 23.28 5.67
C GLN A 95 2.73 21.83 6.07
N ILE A 96 1.99 21.09 5.25
CA ILE A 96 1.67 19.68 5.51
C ILE A 96 2.95 18.84 5.47
N MET A 97 3.76 18.97 4.41
CA MET A 97 5.03 18.23 4.27
C MET A 97 5.96 18.48 5.46
N ARG A 98 6.14 19.73 5.90
CA ARG A 98 7.01 20.07 7.04
C ARG A 98 6.47 19.52 8.37
N ASN A 99 5.15 19.42 8.53
CA ASN A 99 4.56 18.76 9.70
C ASN A 99 4.90 17.27 9.73
N PHE A 100 4.71 16.56 8.61
CA PHE A 100 5.10 15.14 8.51
C PHE A 100 6.61 14.93 8.71
N GLU A 101 7.45 15.78 8.11
CA GLU A 101 8.90 15.73 8.29
C GLU A 101 9.31 15.87 9.76
N ASN A 102 8.78 16.88 10.43
CA ASN A 102 9.10 17.14 11.83
C ASN A 102 8.57 16.04 12.76
N ALA A 103 7.36 15.54 12.49
CA ALA A 103 6.77 14.42 13.23
C ALA A 103 7.60 13.14 13.04
N ALA A 104 8.02 12.84 11.80
CA ALA A 104 8.87 11.70 11.49
C ALA A 104 10.20 11.76 12.24
N LYS A 105 10.90 12.90 12.16
CA LYS A 105 12.16 13.13 12.88
C LYS A 105 11.98 12.98 14.39
N LYS A 106 10.92 13.57 14.96
CA LYS A 106 10.61 13.46 16.40
C LYS A 106 10.33 12.02 16.84
N ALA A 107 9.75 11.20 15.95
CA ALA A 107 9.49 9.78 16.17
C ALA A 107 10.72 8.88 15.91
N GLY A 108 11.89 9.46 15.62
CA GLY A 108 13.14 8.73 15.36
C GLY A 108 13.28 8.22 13.92
N GLY A 109 12.46 8.70 12.99
CA GLY A 109 12.58 8.39 11.57
C GLY A 109 13.66 9.21 10.86
N THR A 110 14.15 8.69 9.75
CA THR A 110 15.07 9.36 8.82
C THR A 110 14.31 9.87 7.60
N ILE A 111 14.81 10.96 7.02
CA ILE A 111 14.30 11.50 5.76
C ILE A 111 15.23 11.01 4.66
N GLU A 112 14.75 10.06 3.87
CA GLU A 112 15.53 9.43 2.80
C GLU A 112 15.50 10.27 1.52
N GLY A 113 14.52 11.16 1.38
CA GLY A 113 14.49 12.17 0.32
C GLY A 113 13.40 13.22 0.55
N GLN A 114 13.64 14.42 0.02
CA GLN A 114 12.78 15.58 0.19
C GLN A 114 12.77 16.44 -1.07
N TRP A 115 11.57 16.82 -1.51
CA TRP A 115 11.36 17.49 -2.79
C TRP A 115 10.29 18.58 -2.69
N PRO A 116 10.68 19.80 -2.33
CA PRO A 116 9.83 20.95 -2.58
C PRO A 116 9.81 21.22 -4.09
N GLY A 117 8.65 21.10 -4.72
CA GLY A 117 8.52 21.22 -6.18
C GLY A 117 8.86 19.93 -6.92
N TRP A 118 8.22 18.81 -6.59
CA TRP A 118 8.45 17.48 -7.22
C TRP A 118 8.17 17.44 -8.74
N CYS A 119 7.57 18.49 -9.30
CA CYS A 119 7.28 18.63 -10.72
C CYS A 119 8.20 19.66 -11.40
N LYS A 120 8.29 19.57 -12.73
CA LYS A 120 8.98 20.61 -13.51
C LYS A 120 8.20 21.92 -13.39
N ALA A 121 8.87 22.98 -12.98
CA ALA A 121 8.29 24.31 -12.97
C ALA A 121 7.83 24.68 -14.38
N ASN A 122 6.56 25.06 -14.54
CA ASN A 122 6.03 25.54 -15.81
C ASN A 122 6.17 27.07 -15.82
N TYR A 123 7.42 27.56 -15.91
CA TYR A 123 7.74 28.98 -15.82
C TYR A 123 8.04 29.57 -17.19
N ASP A 124 7.22 30.53 -17.62
CA ASP A 124 7.49 31.42 -18.74
C ASP A 124 7.89 32.80 -18.18
N PRO A 125 9.20 33.11 -18.09
CA PRO A 125 9.69 34.36 -17.51
C PRO A 125 9.20 35.63 -18.21
N GLU A 126 8.88 35.55 -19.50
CA GLU A 126 8.45 36.73 -20.28
C GLU A 126 6.96 37.04 -20.03
N ARG A 127 6.15 36.01 -19.79
CA ARG A 127 4.72 36.16 -19.51
C ARG A 127 4.39 36.27 -18.03
N MET A 128 5.31 35.87 -17.14
CA MET A 128 5.06 35.73 -15.71
C MET A 128 6.16 36.38 -14.85
N PRO A 129 6.46 37.69 -15.03
CA PRO A 129 7.64 38.33 -14.44
C PRO A 129 7.61 38.48 -12.91
N ASN A 130 6.46 38.26 -12.26
CA ASN A 130 6.28 38.37 -10.81
C ASN A 130 5.83 37.05 -10.15
N MET A 131 5.94 35.91 -10.85
CA MET A 131 5.53 34.62 -10.28
C MET A 131 6.67 34.00 -9.47
N GLY A 132 6.33 33.55 -8.25
CA GLY A 132 7.19 32.76 -7.37
C GLY A 132 7.32 31.30 -7.84
N ASN A 133 7.43 30.35 -6.91
CA ASN A 133 7.68 28.94 -7.22
C ASN A 133 6.74 28.37 -8.30
N GLY A 134 7.28 27.95 -9.45
CA GLY A 134 6.51 27.42 -10.59
C GLY A 134 6.04 25.97 -10.46
N CYS A 135 6.37 25.27 -9.36
CA CYS A 135 5.83 23.97 -8.99
C CYS A 135 5.46 23.98 -7.49
N MET A 136 4.22 23.61 -7.16
CA MET A 136 3.71 23.59 -5.79
C MET A 136 3.40 22.17 -5.27
N SER A 137 3.89 21.12 -5.95
CA SER A 137 3.86 19.76 -5.42
C SER A 137 5.00 19.56 -4.41
N TYR A 138 4.71 18.88 -3.30
CA TYR A 138 5.69 18.59 -2.26
C TYR A 138 5.72 17.10 -2.00
N ALA A 139 6.90 16.51 -1.87
CA ALA A 139 7.04 15.09 -1.56
C ALA A 139 8.14 14.82 -0.54
N LEU A 140 7.99 13.72 0.19
CA LEU A 140 8.88 13.31 1.26
C LEU A 140 8.91 11.79 1.38
N THR A 141 10.10 11.19 1.42
CA THR A 141 10.28 9.79 1.79
C THR A 141 10.81 9.72 3.22
N MET A 142 10.09 9.00 4.07
CA MET A 142 10.41 8.78 5.47
C MET A 142 10.67 7.30 5.71
N LYS A 143 11.67 6.99 6.53
CA LYS A 143 11.99 5.64 6.97
C LYS A 143 11.99 5.58 8.50
N PHE A 144 11.41 4.53 9.05
CA PHE A 144 11.38 4.25 10.49
C PHE A 144 11.94 2.86 10.73
N VAL A 145 12.88 2.74 11.68
CA VAL A 145 13.44 1.45 12.09
C VAL A 145 13.29 1.31 13.60
N LYS A 146 12.58 0.27 14.06
CA LYS A 146 12.38 -0.06 15.48
C LYS A 146 12.62 -1.55 15.69
N GLY A 147 13.82 -1.91 16.15
CA GLY A 147 14.24 -3.31 16.22
C GLY A 147 14.30 -3.93 14.81
N ALA A 148 13.59 -5.04 14.61
CA ALA A 148 13.48 -5.70 13.30
C ALA A 148 12.43 -5.06 12.36
N ASN A 149 11.57 -4.16 12.87
CA ASN A 149 10.54 -3.53 12.05
C ASN A 149 11.11 -2.36 11.27
N GLU A 150 11.03 -2.43 9.95
CA GLU A 150 11.39 -1.35 9.02
C GLU A 150 10.13 -0.89 8.28
N THR A 151 9.77 0.37 8.41
CA THR A 151 8.61 0.99 7.74
C THR A 151 9.07 2.13 6.86
N TRP A 152 8.63 2.13 5.60
CA TRP A 152 8.83 3.20 4.63
C TRP A 152 7.51 3.91 4.39
N ALA A 153 7.56 5.23 4.29
CA ALA A 153 6.39 6.04 3.98
C ALA A 153 6.75 7.12 2.97
N PHE A 154 6.00 7.18 1.88
CA PHE A 154 6.08 8.23 0.87
C PHE A 154 4.87 9.13 1.00
N PHE A 155 5.13 10.40 1.27
CA PHE A 155 4.15 11.47 1.33
C PHE A 155 4.21 12.28 0.03
N MET A 156 3.04 12.64 -0.50
CA MET A 156 2.94 13.54 -1.63
C MET A 156 1.73 14.47 -1.47
N ALA A 157 1.96 15.78 -1.47
CA ALA A 157 0.91 16.80 -1.53
C ALA A 157 0.66 17.20 -2.98
N SER A 158 -0.62 17.27 -3.37
CA SER A 158 -1.04 17.73 -4.70
C SER A 158 -0.70 19.20 -4.93
N GLN A 159 -0.66 19.63 -6.20
CA GLN A 159 -0.58 21.06 -6.53
C GLN A 159 -1.86 21.81 -6.12
N ASP A 160 -2.99 21.11 -6.18
CA ASP A 160 -4.31 21.68 -5.93
C ASP A 160 -4.75 21.42 -4.49
N GLU A 161 -5.00 22.52 -3.76
CA GLU A 161 -5.85 22.62 -2.57
C GLU A 161 -5.65 21.58 -1.46
N GLY A 162 -4.47 21.60 -0.83
CA GLY A 162 -4.21 21.00 0.50
C GLY A 162 -4.34 19.48 0.60
N SER A 163 -4.72 18.78 -0.46
CA SER A 163 -4.85 17.33 -0.45
C SER A 163 -3.47 16.65 -0.44
N TYR A 164 -3.40 15.45 0.15
CA TYR A 164 -2.16 14.68 0.14
C TYR A 164 -2.42 13.18 0.19
N VAL A 165 -1.40 12.43 -0.18
CA VAL A 165 -1.39 10.97 -0.20
C VAL A 165 -0.26 10.45 0.68
N LEU A 166 -0.52 9.32 1.34
CA LEU A 166 0.48 8.51 2.01
C LEU A 166 0.50 7.10 1.41
N THR A 167 1.67 6.68 0.94
CA THR A 167 1.97 5.28 0.64
C THR A 167 2.89 4.76 1.71
N VAL A 168 2.48 3.74 2.46
CA VAL A 168 3.26 3.15 3.55
C VAL A 168 3.52 1.68 3.25
N THR A 169 4.76 1.24 3.39
CA THR A 169 5.14 -0.17 3.30
C THR A 169 5.87 -0.59 4.56
N GLN A 170 5.38 -1.63 5.24
CA GLN A 170 6.13 -2.31 6.29
C GLN A 170 6.90 -3.47 5.67
N ARG A 171 8.24 -3.43 5.73
CA ARG A 171 9.08 -4.45 5.13
C ARG A 171 8.82 -5.80 5.78
N GLU A 172 8.55 -6.80 4.95
CA GLU A 172 8.32 -8.18 5.37
C GLU A 172 8.91 -9.14 4.33
N ALA A 173 9.29 -10.35 4.74
CA ALA A 173 9.64 -11.41 3.81
C ALA A 173 8.37 -12.05 3.25
N MET A 174 8.35 -12.39 1.95
CA MET A 174 7.20 -13.06 1.36
C MET A 174 6.93 -14.39 2.07
N LYS A 175 5.68 -14.58 2.51
CA LYS A 175 5.20 -15.89 2.93
C LYS A 175 4.82 -16.69 1.70
N GLN A 176 5.48 -17.83 1.49
CA GLN A 176 5.18 -18.72 0.38
C GLN A 176 3.95 -19.57 0.69
N ASP A 177 2.85 -19.38 -0.07
CA ASP A 177 1.64 -20.22 0.04
C ASP A 177 1.50 -21.24 -1.11
N VAL A 178 2.34 -21.14 -2.16
CA VAL A 178 2.31 -22.05 -3.32
C VAL A 178 3.62 -22.82 -3.43
N SER A 179 3.53 -24.15 -3.53
CA SER A 179 4.66 -25.05 -3.83
C SER A 179 4.56 -25.59 -5.26
N VAL A 180 5.70 -25.81 -5.91
CA VAL A 180 5.78 -26.64 -7.12
C VAL A 180 5.86 -28.09 -6.66
N ASN A 181 4.88 -28.91 -7.01
CA ASN A 181 4.84 -30.32 -6.59
C ASN A 181 5.51 -31.21 -7.65
N GLU A 182 6.83 -31.16 -7.70
CA GLU A 182 7.64 -32.03 -8.58
C GLU A 182 7.33 -33.52 -8.36
N ILE A 183 6.97 -33.90 -7.12
CA ILE A 183 6.57 -35.27 -6.76
C ILE A 183 5.29 -35.69 -7.51
N ALA A 184 4.28 -34.80 -7.62
CA ALA A 184 3.03 -35.11 -8.31
C ALA A 184 3.24 -35.24 -9.82
N ASP A 185 4.10 -34.39 -10.38
CA ASP A 185 4.46 -34.44 -11.80
C ASP A 185 5.23 -35.73 -12.12
N GLN A 186 6.22 -36.10 -11.31
CA GLN A 186 6.99 -37.34 -11.49
C GLN A 186 6.10 -38.59 -11.37
N LEU A 187 5.21 -38.62 -10.36
CA LEU A 187 4.25 -39.72 -10.20
C LEU A 187 3.31 -39.84 -11.41
N THR A 188 2.86 -38.71 -11.97
CA THR A 188 1.97 -38.70 -13.14
C THR A 188 2.71 -39.14 -14.41
N LYS A 189 3.96 -38.69 -14.58
CA LYS A 189 4.75 -38.91 -15.79
C LYS A 189 5.36 -40.31 -15.85
N ASP A 190 5.99 -40.73 -14.77
CA ASP A 190 6.80 -41.94 -14.71
C ASP A 190 6.07 -43.10 -14.02
N GLY A 191 4.96 -42.80 -13.33
CA GLY A 191 4.17 -43.79 -12.58
C GLY A 191 4.77 -44.15 -11.22
N PHE A 192 5.97 -43.67 -10.90
CA PHE A 192 6.63 -43.91 -9.61
C PHE A 192 7.62 -42.78 -9.27
N ILE A 193 8.00 -42.70 -8.00
CA ILE A 193 9.08 -41.84 -7.50
C ILE A 193 9.80 -42.54 -6.36
N THR A 194 11.12 -42.38 -6.28
CA THR A 194 11.91 -42.87 -5.15
C THR A 194 12.15 -41.74 -4.17
N LEU A 195 11.75 -41.93 -2.91
CA LEU A 195 11.98 -40.97 -1.83
C LEU A 195 13.04 -41.54 -0.87
N SER A 196 14.02 -40.71 -0.50
CA SER A 196 14.96 -41.05 0.56
C SER A 196 14.34 -40.75 1.92
N VAL A 197 13.99 -41.80 2.66
CA VAL A 197 13.46 -41.72 4.03
C VAL A 197 14.38 -42.52 4.94
N ASN A 198 14.99 -41.81 5.89
CA ASN A 198 15.92 -42.37 6.86
C ASN A 198 15.18 -42.82 8.12
N PHE A 199 15.67 -43.91 8.72
CA PHE A 199 15.17 -44.48 9.96
C PHE A 199 16.30 -44.67 10.96
N ASP A 200 15.97 -44.61 12.25
CA ASP A 200 16.86 -45.09 13.30
C ASP A 200 17.26 -46.55 13.02
N THR A 201 18.55 -46.87 13.23
CA THR A 201 19.08 -48.21 12.95
C THR A 201 18.30 -49.31 13.68
N GLY A 202 17.76 -50.26 12.92
CA GLY A 202 16.97 -51.38 13.46
C GLY A 202 15.59 -51.01 13.97
N LYS A 203 15.06 -49.82 13.63
CA LYS A 203 13.73 -49.33 14.05
C LYS A 203 12.94 -48.77 12.88
N SER A 204 11.64 -48.57 13.10
CA SER A 204 10.72 -47.88 12.18
C SER A 204 10.57 -46.38 12.50
N THR A 205 11.44 -45.82 13.34
CA THR A 205 11.39 -44.41 13.72
C THR A 205 12.05 -43.58 12.63
N ILE A 206 11.27 -42.72 11.97
CA ILE A 206 11.77 -41.80 10.95
C ILE A 206 12.62 -40.72 11.62
N THR A 207 13.77 -40.41 11.04
CA THR A 207 14.68 -39.38 11.56
C THR A 207 14.21 -37.96 11.16
N PRO A 208 14.50 -36.92 11.96
CA PRO A 208 13.99 -35.56 11.71
C PRO A 208 14.38 -34.94 10.37
N ASP A 209 15.52 -35.32 9.81
CA ASP A 209 16.00 -34.90 8.48
C ASP A 209 15.11 -35.39 7.33
N SER A 210 14.30 -36.44 7.54
CA SER A 210 13.35 -36.96 6.54
C SER A 210 11.95 -36.33 6.63
N ALA A 211 11.69 -35.50 7.65
CA ALA A 211 10.36 -34.91 7.86
C ALA A 211 9.90 -34.05 6.66
N LYS A 212 10.81 -33.22 6.12
CA LYS A 212 10.49 -32.37 4.96
C LYS A 212 10.12 -33.20 3.73
N THR A 213 10.85 -34.27 3.43
CA THR A 213 10.56 -35.14 2.28
C THR A 213 9.16 -35.75 2.38
N LEU A 214 8.75 -36.13 3.58
CA LEU A 214 7.42 -36.69 3.82
C LEU A 214 6.32 -35.63 3.76
N ASP A 215 6.58 -34.42 4.27
CA ASP A 215 5.64 -33.30 4.17
C ASP A 215 5.41 -32.89 2.71
N ASP A 216 6.48 -32.82 1.91
CA ASP A 216 6.41 -32.54 0.48
C ASP A 216 5.61 -33.63 -0.25
N ALA A 217 5.87 -34.91 0.05
CA ALA A 217 5.14 -36.04 -0.54
C ALA A 217 3.65 -36.01 -0.17
N ALA A 218 3.32 -35.74 1.11
CA ALA A 218 1.94 -35.58 1.56
C ALA A 218 1.25 -34.39 0.90
N GLY A 219 1.96 -33.27 0.69
CA GLY A 219 1.47 -32.11 -0.05
C GLY A 219 1.16 -32.44 -1.50
N ALA A 220 2.04 -33.18 -2.17
CA ALA A 220 1.84 -33.62 -3.55
C ALA A 220 0.62 -34.54 -3.70
N LEU A 221 0.43 -35.49 -2.78
CA LEU A 221 -0.72 -36.40 -2.80
C LEU A 221 -2.06 -35.68 -2.56
N LYS A 222 -2.08 -34.61 -1.76
CA LYS A 222 -3.28 -33.78 -1.57
C LYS A 222 -3.68 -33.04 -2.85
N VAL A 223 -2.70 -32.61 -3.64
CA VAL A 223 -2.95 -31.96 -4.95
C VAL A 223 -3.36 -33.00 -5.99
N ALA A 224 -2.74 -34.19 -5.97
CA ALA A 224 -3.03 -35.29 -6.88
C ALA A 224 -4.05 -36.29 -6.30
N ALA A 225 -5.12 -35.79 -5.67
CA ALA A 225 -6.07 -36.60 -4.90
C ALA A 225 -6.82 -37.69 -5.71
N SER A 226 -6.76 -37.65 -7.04
CA SER A 226 -7.32 -38.68 -7.93
C SER A 226 -6.39 -39.88 -8.15
N LEU A 227 -5.12 -39.81 -7.74
CA LEU A 227 -4.17 -40.89 -7.90
C LEU A 227 -4.38 -41.97 -6.82
N ASN A 228 -4.36 -43.23 -7.26
CA ASN A 228 -4.21 -44.37 -6.35
C ASN A 228 -2.72 -44.66 -6.22
N VAL A 229 -2.17 -44.62 -5.00
CA VAL A 229 -0.74 -44.72 -4.75
C VAL A 229 -0.44 -45.89 -3.82
N GLU A 230 0.61 -46.63 -4.14
CA GLU A 230 1.20 -47.67 -3.29
C GLU A 230 2.53 -47.17 -2.71
N VAL A 231 2.81 -47.48 -1.44
CA VAL A 231 4.07 -47.14 -0.78
C VAL A 231 4.85 -48.42 -0.52
N GLY A 232 5.98 -48.58 -1.20
CA GLY A 232 6.91 -49.71 -1.04
C GLY A 232 8.24 -49.28 -0.40
N GLY A 233 8.74 -50.08 0.53
CA GLY A 233 10.10 -49.96 1.08
C GLY A 233 11.00 -51.09 0.58
N HIS A 234 12.27 -50.79 0.32
CA HIS A 234 13.28 -51.73 -0.17
C HIS A 234 14.55 -51.70 0.69
#